data_AF-A0A7L4JGI7-F1
#
_entry.id   AF-A0A7L4JGI7-F1
#
_cell.length_a   1.000
_cell.length_b   1.000
_cell.length_c   1.000
_cell.angle_alpha   90.00
_cell.angle_beta   90.00
_cell.angle_gamma   90.00
#
_symmetry.space_group_name_H-M   'P 1'
#
loop_
_entity.id
_entity.type
_entity.pdbx_description
1 polymer ?
#
loop_
_entity_poly.entity_id
_entity_poly.type
_entity_poly.pdbx_seq_one_letter_code
_entity_poly.pdbx_strand_id
1 'polypeptide(L)'
;MKYIQDFQREKQEFERNLARFREDHPDLIQNAKKSDVPEKPKTPQQLWYNHEKKIYLKVRPDATTKEVKESLGKQWSQLSDKKRLKWIHKALEQRKEYEEIMRDYIQKHPELNISEEGITRSTLTK
;
A
#
# COMPACT_ATOMS: atom_id res chain seq x y z
N MET A 1 37.29 2.44 12.53
CA MET A 1 36.24 3.37 12.04
C MET A 1 35.26 3.68 13.16
N LYS A 2 35.51 4.73 13.94
CA LYS A 2 34.74 5.13 15.13
C LYS A 2 33.23 5.27 14.83
N TYR A 3 32.91 5.84 13.67
CA TYR A 3 31.54 6.07 13.19
C TYR A 3 30.68 4.82 13.02
N ILE A 4 31.27 3.65 12.73
CA ILE A 4 30.51 2.40 12.56
C ILE A 4 30.05 1.86 13.92
N GLN A 5 30.90 1.97 14.94
CA GLN A 5 30.55 1.61 16.31
C GLN A 5 29.53 2.58 16.91
N ASP A 6 29.68 3.87 16.62
CA ASP A 6 28.72 4.89 17.08
C ASP A 6 27.34 4.64 16.47
N PHE A 7 27.25 4.36 15.15
CA PHE A 7 25.99 4.01 14.50
C PHE A 7 25.34 2.74 15.08
N GLN A 8 26.13 1.70 15.36
CA GLN A 8 25.61 0.48 15.98
C GLN A 8 25.06 0.74 17.38
N ARG A 9 25.73 1.60 18.16
CA ARG A 9 25.29 2.00 19.50
C ARG A 9 24.01 2.82 19.44
N GLU A 10 23.94 3.83 18.57
CA GLU A 10 22.74 4.64 18.37
C GLU A 10 21.55 3.80 17.90
N LYS A 11 21.78 2.84 17.00
CA LYS A 11 20.75 1.91 16.55
C LYS A 11 20.21 1.07 17.71
N GLN A 12 21.09 0.52 18.54
CA GLN A 12 20.69 -0.29 19.69
C GLN A 12 19.92 0.54 20.72
N GLU A 13 20.33 1.79 20.95
CA GLU A 13 19.65 2.73 21.82
C GLU A 13 18.27 3.13 21.28
N PHE A 14 18.17 3.36 19.97
CA PHE A 14 16.90 3.59 19.30
C PHE A 14 15.96 2.40 19.43
N GLU A 15 16.43 1.17 19.19
CA GLU A 15 15.63 -0.04 19.35
C GLU A 15 15.14 -0.24 20.78
N ARG A 16 15.99 0.01 21.78
CA ARG A 16 15.64 -0.05 23.21
C ARG A 16 14.59 1.00 23.59
N ASN A 17 14.77 2.24 23.14
CA ASN A 17 13.82 3.32 23.41
C ASN A 17 12.50 3.10 22.69
N LEU A 18 12.54 2.58 21.46
CA LEU A 18 11.35 2.19 20.72
C LEU A 18 10.60 1.07 21.45
N ALA A 19 11.29 0.05 21.96
CA ALA A 19 10.68 -1.03 22.74
C ALA A 19 9.95 -0.52 23.98
N ARG A 20 10.59 0.36 24.77
CA ARG A 20 9.95 1.03 25.93
C ARG A 20 8.73 1.85 25.51
N PHE A 21 8.83 2.61 24.43
CA PHE A 21 7.71 3.35 23.89
C PHE A 21 6.53 2.44 23.51
N ARG A 22 6.80 1.23 22.98
CA ARG A 22 5.74 0.25 22.69
C ARG A 22 5.08 -0.31 23.94
N GLU A 23 5.85 -0.50 25.02
CA GLU A 23 5.35 -0.97 26.32
C GLU A 23 4.53 0.10 27.04
N ASP A 24 5.01 1.35 27.07
CA ASP A 24 4.38 2.46 27.80
C ASP A 24 3.16 3.03 27.07
N HIS A 25 3.08 2.84 25.75
CA HIS A 25 1.98 3.33 24.91
C HIS A 25 1.35 2.22 24.05
N PRO A 26 0.73 1.20 24.68
CA PRO A 26 0.09 0.10 23.94
C PRO A 26 -1.05 0.59 23.03
N ASP A 27 -1.72 1.70 23.38
CA ASP A 27 -2.80 2.30 22.58
C ASP A 27 -2.30 2.86 21.24
N LEU A 28 -1.10 3.43 21.21
CA LEU A 28 -0.49 3.95 19.97
C LEU A 28 -0.02 2.82 19.04
N ILE A 29 0.35 1.67 19.62
CA ILE A 29 0.73 0.46 18.88
C ILE A 29 -0.50 -0.29 18.35
N GLN A 30 -1.59 -0.32 19.11
CA GLN A 30 -2.86 -0.92 18.65
C GLN A 30 -3.46 -0.14 17.47
N ASN A 31 -3.27 1.18 17.40
CA ASN A 31 -3.69 2.01 16.27
C ASN A 31 -2.80 1.88 15.01
N ALA A 32 -1.68 1.14 15.10
CA ALA A 32 -0.89 0.72 13.93
C ALA A 32 -1.33 -0.65 13.38
N LYS A 33 -2.30 -1.34 14.03
CA LYS A 33 -3.14 -2.27 13.29
C LYS A 33 -3.91 -1.40 12.33
N LYS A 34 -3.61 -1.54 11.04
CA LYS A 34 -4.34 -1.01 9.88
C LYS A 34 -5.67 -0.45 10.35
N SER A 35 -5.84 0.88 10.27
CA SER A 35 -7.13 1.53 10.46
C SER A 35 -8.20 0.57 9.94
N ASP A 36 -9.16 0.16 10.78
CA ASP A 36 -10.16 -0.85 10.40
C ASP A 36 -10.98 -0.40 9.17
N VAL A 37 -10.79 0.88 8.80
CA VAL A 37 -11.07 1.46 7.49
C VAL A 37 -10.45 0.61 6.37
N PRO A 38 -11.29 0.05 5.49
CA PRO A 38 -10.85 -0.62 4.27
C PRO A 38 -9.85 0.21 3.46
N GLU A 39 -8.79 -0.43 2.93
CA GLU A 39 -7.79 0.25 2.09
C GLU A 39 -8.36 0.51 0.69
N LYS A 40 -8.12 1.71 0.15
CA LYS A 40 -8.60 2.08 -1.19
C LYS A 40 -8.18 1.06 -2.25
N PRO A 41 -9.05 0.73 -3.21
CA PRO A 41 -8.76 -0.26 -4.24
C PRO A 41 -7.65 0.25 -5.17
N LYS A 42 -6.85 -0.68 -5.67
CA LYS A 42 -5.70 -0.37 -6.54
C LYS A 42 -6.14 -0.16 -7.97
N THR A 43 -5.49 0.78 -8.67
CA THR A 43 -5.72 1.00 -10.10
C THR A 43 -5.19 -0.17 -10.95
N PRO A 44 -5.66 -0.35 -12.18
CA PRO A 44 -5.15 -1.40 -13.08
C PRO A 44 -3.62 -1.33 -13.25
N GLN A 45 -3.09 -0.11 -13.37
CA GLN A 45 -1.66 0.13 -13.48
C GLN A 45 -0.91 -0.26 -12.21
N GLN A 46 -1.44 0.06 -11.02
CA GLN A 46 -0.81 -0.31 -9.75
C GLN A 46 -0.81 -1.84 -9.56
N LEU A 47 -1.89 -2.52 -9.93
CA LEU A 47 -1.96 -3.98 -9.86
C LEU A 47 -0.94 -4.64 -10.77
N TRP A 48 -0.86 -4.19 -12.02
CA TRP A 48 0.13 -4.67 -12.97
C TRP A 48 1.56 -4.35 -12.51
N TYR A 49 1.82 -3.12 -12.07
CA TYR A 49 3.13 -2.69 -11.61
C TYR A 49 3.62 -3.53 -10.42
N ASN A 50 2.76 -3.79 -9.43
CA ASN A 50 3.12 -4.62 -8.29
C ASN A 50 3.44 -6.06 -8.68
N HIS A 51 2.66 -6.62 -9.63
CA HIS A 51 2.91 -7.95 -10.18
C HIS A 51 4.26 -8.01 -10.91
N GLU A 52 4.49 -7.09 -11.83
CA GLU A 52 5.73 -7.06 -12.62
C GLU A 52 6.93 -6.69 -11.78
N LYS A 53 6.80 -5.77 -10.82
CA LYS A 53 7.89 -5.41 -9.88
C LYS A 53 8.37 -6.64 -9.11
N LYS A 54 7.44 -7.50 -8.67
CA LYS A 54 7.81 -8.75 -7.98
C LYS A 54 8.58 -9.70 -8.89
N ILE A 55 8.20 -9.81 -10.16
CA ILE A 55 8.90 -10.63 -11.16
C ILE A 55 10.27 -10.01 -11.49
N TYR A 56 10.30 -8.70 -11.74
CA TYR A 56 11.49 -7.96 -12.11
C TYR A 56 12.57 -8.06 -11.02
N LEU A 57 12.21 -7.85 -9.74
CA LEU A 57 13.14 -7.97 -8.62
C LEU A 57 13.57 -9.43 -8.36
N LYS A 58 12.76 -10.41 -8.74
CA LYS A 58 13.16 -11.83 -8.68
C LYS A 58 14.25 -12.15 -9.70
N VAL A 59 14.22 -11.50 -10.87
CA VAL A 59 15.22 -11.68 -11.94
C VAL A 59 16.43 -10.78 -11.74
N ARG A 60 16.23 -9.57 -11.20
CA ARG A 60 17.27 -8.56 -10.94
C ARG A 60 17.13 -8.03 -9.50
N PRO A 61 17.64 -8.78 -8.51
CA PRO A 61 17.55 -8.38 -7.11
C PRO A 61 18.41 -7.15 -6.77
N ASP A 62 19.40 -6.84 -7.61
CA ASP A 62 20.31 -5.70 -7.53
C ASP A 62 19.77 -4.42 -8.17
N ALA A 63 18.67 -4.52 -8.92
CA ALA A 63 18.12 -3.37 -9.63
C ALA A 63 17.64 -2.26 -8.69
N THR A 64 17.96 -1.02 -9.05
CA THR A 64 17.57 0.14 -8.25
C THR A 64 16.08 0.45 -8.42
N THR A 65 15.47 1.03 -7.38
CA THR A 65 14.06 1.46 -7.43
C THR A 65 13.76 2.39 -8.60
N LYS A 66 14.73 3.24 -9.00
CA LYS A 66 14.60 4.15 -10.14
C LYS A 66 14.46 3.38 -11.45
N GLU A 67 15.35 2.43 -11.71
CA GLU A 67 15.34 1.62 -12.93
C GLU A 67 14.09 0.76 -13.04
N VAL A 68 13.63 0.18 -11.92
CA VAL A 68 12.37 -0.59 -11.89
C VAL A 68 11.20 0.30 -12.27
N LYS A 69 11.12 1.51 -11.67
CA LYS A 69 10.03 2.45 -11.93
C LYS A 69 10.02 2.92 -13.38
N GLU A 70 11.17 3.28 -13.94
CA GLU A 70 11.29 3.72 -15.33
C GLU A 70 10.96 2.60 -16.33
N SER A 71 11.50 1.40 -16.11
CA SER A 71 11.30 0.25 -17.00
C SER A 71 9.83 -0.18 -17.03
N LEU A 72 9.23 -0.37 -15.86
CA LEU A 72 7.83 -0.77 -15.76
C LEU A 72 6.88 0.34 -16.20
N GLY A 73 7.21 1.61 -15.95
CA GLY A 73 6.44 2.75 -16.44
C GLY A 73 6.31 2.74 -17.97
N LYS A 74 7.44 2.56 -18.68
CA LYS A 74 7.46 2.44 -20.15
C LYS A 74 6.68 1.22 -20.63
N GLN A 75 6.88 0.07 -19.99
CA GLN A 75 6.24 -1.18 -20.36
C GLN A 75 4.71 -1.12 -20.17
N TRP A 76 4.20 -0.44 -19.14
CA TRP A 76 2.76 -0.18 -18.98
C TRP A 76 2.18 0.61 -20.16
N SER A 77 2.84 1.71 -20.56
CA SER A 77 2.38 2.55 -21.68
C SER A 77 2.37 1.81 -23.02
N GLN A 78 3.23 0.80 -23.17
CA GLN A 78 3.33 -0.04 -24.37
C GLN A 78 2.49 -1.33 -24.31
N LEU A 79 1.87 -1.65 -23.18
CA LEU A 79 1.00 -2.82 -23.10
C LEU A 79 -0.16 -2.71 -24.07
N SER A 80 -0.45 -3.81 -24.76
CA SER A 80 -1.66 -3.93 -25.57
C SER A 80 -2.91 -3.93 -24.69
N ASP A 81 -4.02 -3.46 -25.26
CA ASP A 81 -5.29 -3.38 -24.55
C ASP A 81 -5.77 -4.74 -24.06
N LYS A 82 -5.51 -5.82 -24.82
CA LYS A 82 -5.80 -7.21 -24.40
C LYS A 82 -5.09 -7.58 -23.09
N LYS A 83 -3.84 -7.14 -22.89
CA LYS A 83 -3.10 -7.39 -21.65
C LYS A 83 -3.57 -6.47 -20.52
N ARG A 84 -3.89 -5.20 -20.83
CA ARG A 84 -4.45 -4.24 -19.87
C ARG A 84 -5.82 -4.69 -19.35
N LEU A 85 -6.65 -5.29 -20.20
CA LEU A 85 -8.03 -5.69 -19.88
C LEU A 85 -8.09 -6.61 -18.66
N LYS A 86 -7.15 -7.56 -18.53
CA LYS A 86 -7.03 -8.42 -17.32
C LYS A 86 -6.91 -7.60 -16.04
N TRP A 87 -6.09 -6.54 -16.07
CA TRP A 87 -5.85 -5.69 -14.90
C TRP A 87 -6.99 -4.71 -14.66
N ILE A 88 -7.66 -4.27 -15.73
CA ILE A 88 -8.88 -3.47 -15.65
C ILE A 88 -9.99 -4.27 -14.96
N HIS A 89 -10.28 -5.49 -15.42
CA HIS A 89 -11.28 -6.36 -14.79
C HIS A 89 -10.93 -6.63 -13.32
N LYS A 90 -9.66 -6.93 -13.02
CA LYS A 90 -9.22 -7.16 -11.65
C LYS A 90 -9.38 -5.93 -10.75
N ALA A 91 -9.07 -4.74 -11.26
CA ALA A 91 -9.26 -3.49 -10.51
C ALA A 91 -10.75 -3.19 -10.26
N LEU A 92 -11.61 -3.48 -11.24
CA LEU A 92 -13.06 -3.31 -11.11
C LEU A 92 -13.64 -4.26 -10.06
N GLU A 93 -13.18 -5.51 -10.03
CA GLU A 93 -13.57 -6.50 -9.02
C GLU A 93 -13.14 -6.04 -7.61
N GLN A 94 -11.88 -5.61 -7.46
CA GLN A 94 -11.39 -5.07 -6.17
C GLN A 94 -12.13 -3.80 -5.74
N ARG A 95 -12.55 -2.96 -6.69
CA ARG A 95 -13.37 -1.78 -6.39
C ARG A 95 -14.74 -2.19 -5.85
N LYS A 96 -15.38 -3.19 -6.47
CA LYS A 96 -16.66 -3.72 -6.00
C LYS A 96 -16.56 -4.31 -4.59
N GLU A 97 -15.52 -5.11 -4.35
CA GLU A 97 -15.26 -5.68 -3.01
C GLU A 97 -15.00 -4.58 -1.97
N TYR A 98 -14.22 -3.55 -2.31
CA TYR A 98 -14.02 -2.40 -1.44
C TYR A 98 -15.31 -1.64 -1.13
N GLU A 99 -16.18 -1.44 -2.13
CA GLU A 99 -17.48 -0.79 -1.93
C GLU A 99 -18.38 -1.59 -0.97
N GLU A 100 -18.36 -2.93 -1.06
CA GLU A 100 -19.10 -3.82 -0.17
C GLU A 100 -18.56 -3.76 1.26
N ILE A 101 -17.24 -3.90 1.45
CA ILE A 101 -16.61 -3.81 2.78
C ILE A 101 -16.83 -2.42 3.39
N MET A 102 -16.75 -1.34 2.60
CA MET A 102 -17.01 0.01 3.09
C MET A 102 -18.45 0.23 3.50
N ARG A 103 -19.44 -0.41 2.85
CA ARG A 103 -20.85 -0.37 3.29
C ARG A 103 -21.00 -0.98 4.68
N ASP A 104 -20.44 -2.17 4.88
CA ASP A 104 -20.44 -2.86 6.17
C ASP A 104 -19.73 -2.03 7.25
N TYR A 105 -18.63 -1.38 6.88
CA TYR A 105 -17.86 -0.52 7.77
C TYR A 105 -18.66 0.70 8.22
N ILE A 106 -19.33 1.42 7.29
CA ILE A 106 -20.19 2.56 7.66
C ILE A 106 -21.33 2.12 8.58
N GLN A 107 -21.96 0.96 8.30
CA GLN A 107 -23.05 0.45 9.13
C GLN A 107 -22.60 0.16 10.56
N LYS A 108 -21.38 -0.34 10.75
CA LYS A 108 -20.78 -0.63 12.06
C LYS A 108 -20.21 0.60 12.76
N HIS A 109 -19.93 1.67 12.00
CA HIS A 109 -19.33 2.92 12.48
C HIS A 109 -20.18 4.15 12.10
N PRO A 110 -21.42 4.27 12.60
CA PRO A 110 -22.31 5.40 12.32
C PRO A 110 -21.73 6.75 12.78
N GLU A 111 -20.77 6.75 13.71
CA GLU A 111 -20.06 7.93 14.22
C GLU A 111 -19.12 8.58 13.20
N LEU A 112 -18.68 7.85 12.17
CA LEU A 112 -17.65 8.34 11.25
C LEU A 112 -18.18 9.28 10.15
N ASN A 113 -19.51 9.45 10.03
CA ASN A 113 -20.17 10.33 9.04
C ASN A 113 -19.58 10.21 7.62
N ILE A 114 -19.15 9.00 7.24
CA ILE A 114 -18.62 8.70 5.91
C ILE A 114 -19.83 8.44 5.01
N SER A 115 -20.11 9.37 4.09
CA SER A 115 -21.21 9.20 3.15
C SER A 115 -20.86 8.21 2.02
N GLU A 116 -21.85 7.44 1.58
CA GLU A 116 -21.76 6.50 0.46
C GLU A 116 -21.28 7.20 -0.83
N GLU A 117 -21.65 8.48 -1.02
CA GLU A 117 -21.16 9.34 -2.10
C GLU A 117 -19.68 9.70 -1.99
N GLY A 118 -19.15 9.85 -0.77
CA GLY A 118 -17.73 10.15 -0.53
C GLY A 118 -16.84 8.98 -0.95
N ILE A 119 -17.30 7.75 -0.75
CA ILE A 119 -16.58 6.52 -1.11
C ILE A 119 -16.52 6.38 -2.62
N THR A 120 -17.66 6.50 -3.29
CA THR A 120 -17.74 6.39 -4.75
C THR A 120 -16.98 7.51 -5.46
N ARG A 121 -17.01 8.76 -4.94
CA ARG A 121 -16.18 9.86 -5.48
C ARG A 121 -14.68 9.63 -5.25
N SER A 122 -14.28 9.07 -4.11
CA SER A 122 -12.86 8.79 -3.82
C SER A 122 -12.26 7.71 -4.71
N THR A 123 -13.07 6.78 -5.23
CA THR A 123 -12.63 5.75 -6.18
C THR A 123 -12.67 6.21 -7.65
N LEU A 124 -13.23 7.39 -7.93
CA LEU A 124 -13.40 7.97 -9.27
C LEU A 124 -12.40 9.09 -9.63
N THR A 125 -11.49 9.47 -8.71
CA THR A 125 -10.50 10.52 -9.00
C THR A 125 -9.57 10.15 -10.15
N LYS A 126 -9.56 11.03 -11.17
CA LYS A 126 -8.81 10.99 -12.44
C LYS A 126 -7.29 10.98 -12.27
#